data_AF-A0A7V8XRK5-F1
#
_entry.id   AF-A0A7V8XRK5-F1
#
_cell.length_a   1.000
_cell.length_b   1.000
_cell.length_c   1.000
_cell.angle_alpha   90.00
_cell.angle_beta   90.00
_cell.angle_gamma   90.00
#
_symmetry.space_group_name_H-M   'P 1'
#
loop_
_entity.id
_entity.type
_entity.pdbx_description
1 polymer ?
#
loop_
_entity_poly.entity_id
_entity_poly.type
_entity_poly.pdbx_seq_one_letter_code
_entity_poly.pdbx_strand_id
1 'polypeptide(L)'
;MKTTLTLVLSIMLMLAGRLGADDATQLLKRADTFRGGFDSFVTRIKITNRDAARVVEEADFEVSIKGQNSLVRFLSVRSKGQSLLMRGDDMWFFLPAVARPVRITPIQRLMGNVSNGDIARLRLADDYSPTIEGAADADGQQVTILDLRARRKGATYQRVGYFVRQSDGLPLTAEYFLTSGKPIKTARFGNLRDMGGKSTLTTIIIQDVAHPASTTTIELISLSPRELADKLFSPIRSDG
;
A
#
# COMPACT_ATOMS: atom_id res chain seq x y z
N MET A 1 -42.85 -14.45 -26.74
CA MET A 1 -41.84 -13.54 -27.34
C MET A 1 -41.27 -12.47 -26.39
N LYS A 2 -41.93 -12.09 -25.28
CA LYS A 2 -41.36 -11.10 -24.33
C LYS A 2 -40.31 -11.71 -23.37
N THR A 3 -40.45 -12.98 -23.00
CA THR A 3 -39.54 -13.70 -22.08
C THR A 3 -38.15 -14.00 -22.65
N THR A 4 -38.03 -14.23 -23.96
CA THR A 4 -36.74 -14.50 -24.63
C THR A 4 -35.90 -13.22 -24.76
N LEU A 5 -36.54 -12.06 -24.93
CA LEU A 5 -35.85 -10.77 -25.07
C LEU A 5 -35.27 -10.27 -23.74
N THR A 6 -35.95 -10.56 -22.61
CA THR A 6 -35.44 -10.24 -21.26
C THR A 6 -34.21 -11.08 -20.90
N LEU A 7 -34.18 -12.36 -21.29
CA LEU A 7 -33.06 -13.26 -20.99
C LEU A 7 -31.77 -12.87 -21.74
N VAL A 8 -31.88 -12.44 -23.00
CA VAL A 8 -30.72 -12.00 -23.81
C VAL A 8 -30.15 -10.67 -23.30
N LEU A 9 -31.00 -9.74 -22.84
CA LEU A 9 -30.56 -8.47 -22.26
C LEU A 9 -29.84 -8.65 -20.92
N SER A 10 -30.29 -9.60 -20.08
CA SER A 10 -29.61 -9.94 -18.82
C SER A 10 -28.24 -10.59 -19.03
N ILE A 11 -28.08 -11.40 -20.09
CA ILE A 11 -26.80 -12.04 -20.42
C ILE A 11 -25.77 -11.01 -20.96
N MET A 12 -26.20 -10.04 -21.77
CA MET A 12 -25.31 -8.99 -22.27
C MET A 12 -24.83 -8.03 -21.18
N LEU A 13 -25.69 -7.66 -20.22
CA LEU A 13 -25.29 -6.82 -19.09
C LEU A 13 -24.26 -7.51 -18.18
N MET A 14 -24.39 -8.83 -17.98
CA MET A 14 -23.41 -9.60 -17.21
C MET A 14 -22.05 -9.70 -17.91
N LEU A 15 -22.02 -9.73 -19.26
CA LEU A 15 -20.78 -9.87 -20.02
C LEU A 15 -19.98 -8.55 -20.05
N ALA A 16 -20.64 -7.40 -20.19
CA ALA A 16 -19.99 -6.09 -20.13
C ALA A 16 -19.41 -5.78 -18.74
N GLY A 17 -20.11 -6.16 -17.67
CA GLY A 17 -19.61 -6.00 -16.30
C GLY A 17 -18.41 -6.88 -15.96
N ARG A 18 -18.30 -8.07 -16.57
CA ARG A 18 -17.15 -8.97 -16.37
C ARG A 18 -15.88 -8.45 -17.06
N LEU A 19 -15.99 -7.96 -18.29
CA LEU A 19 -14.87 -7.38 -19.03
C LEU A 19 -14.21 -6.22 -18.26
N GLY A 20 -15.01 -5.28 -17.76
CA GLY A 20 -14.48 -4.14 -17.00
C GLY A 20 -13.84 -4.50 -15.65
N ALA A 21 -14.32 -5.56 -14.99
CA ALA A 21 -13.77 -6.03 -13.72
C ALA A 21 -12.41 -6.74 -13.90
N ASP A 22 -12.27 -7.53 -14.98
CA ASP A 22 -11.02 -8.19 -15.33
C ASP A 22 -9.96 -7.15 -15.73
N ASP A 23 -10.33 -6.12 -16.49
CA ASP A 23 -9.46 -5.02 -16.87
C ASP A 23 -8.98 -4.22 -15.64
N ALA A 24 -9.90 -3.88 -14.72
CA ALA A 24 -9.57 -3.19 -13.47
C ALA A 24 -8.59 -4.00 -12.61
N THR A 25 -8.80 -5.31 -12.53
CA THR A 25 -7.94 -6.23 -11.78
C THR A 25 -6.56 -6.35 -12.40
N GLN A 26 -6.47 -6.44 -13.73
CA GLN A 26 -5.20 -6.47 -14.44
C GLN A 26 -4.44 -5.15 -14.30
N LEU A 27 -5.12 -4.01 -14.37
CA LEU A 27 -4.52 -2.69 -14.18
C LEU A 27 -3.95 -2.53 -12.77
N LEU A 28 -4.69 -2.94 -11.74
CA LEU A 28 -4.21 -2.88 -10.36
C LEU A 28 -2.99 -3.79 -10.15
N LYS A 29 -3.02 -5.02 -10.67
CA LYS A 29 -1.87 -5.94 -10.61
C LYS A 29 -0.66 -5.38 -11.33
N ARG A 30 -0.84 -4.71 -12.47
CA ARG A 30 0.24 -4.03 -13.19
C ARG A 30 0.81 -2.88 -12.35
N ALA A 31 -0.03 -2.06 -11.73
CA ALA A 31 0.42 -0.98 -10.87
C ALA A 31 1.25 -1.47 -9.67
N ASP A 32 0.86 -2.60 -9.06
CA ASP A 32 1.61 -3.23 -7.96
C ASP A 32 3.04 -3.65 -8.36
N THR A 33 3.32 -3.88 -9.66
CA THR A 33 4.67 -4.25 -10.13
C THR A 33 5.70 -3.14 -9.91
N PHE A 34 5.27 -1.87 -9.90
CA PHE A 34 6.13 -0.71 -9.64
C PHE A 34 6.42 -0.49 -8.15
N ARG A 35 5.76 -1.25 -7.25
CA ARG A 35 5.86 -1.10 -5.79
C ARG A 35 6.63 -2.25 -5.14
N GLY A 36 7.65 -2.73 -5.82
CA GLY A 36 8.52 -3.78 -5.34
C GLY A 36 8.46 -5.04 -6.20
N GLY A 37 7.34 -5.40 -6.83
CA GLY A 37 7.29 -6.39 -7.92
C GLY A 37 7.85 -7.81 -7.67
N PHE A 38 8.41 -8.14 -6.51
CA PHE A 38 9.00 -9.44 -6.16
C PHE A 38 8.19 -10.12 -5.07
N ASP A 39 8.03 -11.44 -5.15
CA ASP A 39 7.23 -12.22 -4.19
C ASP A 39 7.77 -12.13 -2.76
N SER A 40 9.09 -12.08 -2.63
CA SER A 40 9.77 -11.73 -1.38
C SER A 40 11.02 -10.88 -1.59
N PHE A 41 11.21 -9.93 -0.69
CA PHE A 41 12.36 -9.03 -0.69
C PHE A 41 12.54 -8.35 0.66
N VAL A 42 13.71 -7.74 0.83
CA VAL A 42 13.98 -6.80 1.92
C VAL A 42 14.27 -5.44 1.34
N THR A 43 13.64 -4.41 1.91
CA THR A 43 13.88 -3.03 1.55
C THR A 43 14.29 -2.21 2.76
N ARG A 44 15.16 -1.23 2.56
CA ARG A 44 15.42 -0.18 3.55
C ARG A 44 14.72 1.08 3.11
N ILE A 45 14.01 1.71 4.03
CA ILE A 45 13.32 2.97 3.79
C ILE A 45 13.75 4.02 4.79
N LYS A 46 13.72 5.27 4.36
CA LYS A 46 13.80 6.43 5.21
C LYS A 46 12.46 7.14 5.18
N ILE A 47 11.93 7.47 6.35
CA ILE A 47 10.71 8.27 6.48
C ILE A 47 11.11 9.60 7.11
N THR A 48 10.67 10.68 6.48
CA THR A 48 10.91 12.05 6.95
C THR A 48 9.59 12.79 7.01
N ASN A 49 9.16 13.18 8.20
CA ASN A 49 8.00 14.05 8.40
C ASN A 49 8.44 15.52 8.51
N ARG A 50 7.75 16.39 7.80
CA ARG A 50 7.96 17.82 7.78
C ARG A 50 6.68 18.56 8.09
N ASP A 51 6.83 19.61 8.90
CA ASP A 51 5.81 20.65 9.06
C ASP A 51 6.31 21.89 8.33
N ALA A 52 5.65 22.22 7.22
CA ALA A 52 6.17 23.11 6.19
C ALA A 52 7.61 22.72 5.79
N ALA A 53 8.58 23.60 5.96
CA ALA A 53 9.98 23.32 5.62
C ALA A 53 10.74 22.54 6.70
N ARG A 54 10.24 22.50 7.94
CA ARG A 54 10.98 21.98 9.10
C ARG A 54 10.84 20.46 9.22
N VAL A 55 11.96 19.73 9.32
CA VAL A 55 11.92 18.32 9.73
C VAL A 55 11.46 18.24 11.18
N VAL A 56 10.37 17.52 11.43
CA VAL A 56 9.85 17.27 12.78
C VAL A 56 10.18 15.87 13.28
N GLU A 57 10.30 14.91 12.37
CA GLU A 57 10.56 13.51 12.69
C GLU A 57 11.30 12.84 11.53
N GLU A 58 12.30 12.02 11.82
CA GLU A 58 13.04 11.25 10.80
C GLU A 58 13.44 9.89 11.37
N ALA A 59 13.22 8.81 10.61
CA ALA A 59 13.64 7.46 11.01
C ALA A 59 13.86 6.53 9.81
N ASP A 60 14.78 5.59 10.01
CA ASP A 60 15.07 4.52 9.06
C ASP A 60 14.43 3.20 9.50
N PHE A 61 13.98 2.43 8.52
CA PHE A 61 13.36 1.13 8.73
C PHE A 61 13.90 0.09 7.75
N GLU A 62 13.98 -1.16 8.20
CA GLU A 62 14.12 -2.32 7.32
C GLU A 62 12.77 -3.03 7.24
N VAL A 63 12.30 -3.34 6.04
CA VAL A 63 11.03 -3.99 5.81
C VAL A 63 11.29 -5.29 5.04
N SER A 64 10.98 -6.41 5.67
CA SER A 64 10.99 -7.73 5.04
C SER A 64 9.57 -8.08 4.60
N ILE A 65 9.37 -8.48 3.34
CA ILE A 65 8.04 -8.77 2.77
C ILE A 65 8.06 -10.13 2.11
N LYS A 66 7.02 -10.95 2.36
CA LYS A 66 6.76 -12.21 1.67
C LYS A 66 5.26 -12.43 1.55
N GLY A 67 4.73 -12.35 0.33
CA GLY A 67 3.28 -12.39 0.10
C GLY A 67 2.54 -11.35 0.94
N GLN A 68 1.62 -11.80 1.79
CA GLN A 68 0.82 -10.96 2.70
C GLN A 68 1.45 -10.77 4.10
N ASN A 69 2.70 -11.21 4.29
CA ASN A 69 3.40 -11.09 5.56
C ASN A 69 4.50 -10.04 5.45
N SER A 70 4.69 -9.29 6.53
CA SER A 70 5.77 -8.30 6.59
C SER A 70 6.35 -8.17 7.99
N LEU A 71 7.64 -7.89 8.08
CA LEU A 71 8.31 -7.51 9.32
C LEU A 71 9.02 -6.17 9.11
N VAL A 72 8.57 -5.15 9.84
CA VAL A 72 9.17 -3.80 9.85
C VAL A 72 10.05 -3.67 11.08
N ARG A 73 11.36 -3.48 10.91
CA ARG A 73 12.30 -3.21 11.99
C ARG A 73 12.67 -1.75 12.01
N PHE A 74 12.67 -1.17 13.21
CA PHE A 74 13.13 0.20 13.41
C PHE A 74 14.66 0.19 13.53
N LEU A 75 15.34 1.05 12.77
CA LEU A 75 16.80 1.09 12.72
C LEU A 75 17.40 2.22 13.55
N SER A 76 16.58 3.13 14.08
CA SER A 76 17.07 4.20 14.93
C SER A 76 17.60 3.66 16.27
N VAL A 77 18.61 4.33 16.83
CA VAL A 77 19.19 3.94 18.14
C VAL A 77 18.13 3.98 19.25
N ARG A 78 17.22 4.96 19.21
CA ARG A 78 16.16 5.14 20.23
C ARG A 78 15.08 4.05 20.18
N SER A 79 14.85 3.47 19.02
CA SER A 79 13.85 2.41 18.78
C SER A 79 14.50 1.05 18.51
N LYS A 80 15.77 0.88 18.89
CA LYS A 80 16.51 -0.37 18.66
C LYS A 80 15.75 -1.56 19.25
N GLY A 81 15.53 -2.57 18.41
CA GLY A 81 14.81 -3.79 18.78
C GLY A 81 13.29 -3.69 18.75
N GLN A 82 12.72 -2.53 18.40
CA GLN A 82 11.30 -2.42 18.08
C GLN A 82 11.03 -3.00 16.69
N SER A 83 9.92 -3.72 16.55
CA SER A 83 9.46 -4.19 15.24
C SER A 83 7.95 -4.36 15.17
N LEU A 84 7.42 -4.28 13.95
CA LEU A 84 6.02 -4.55 13.64
C LEU A 84 5.98 -5.81 12.78
N LEU A 85 5.22 -6.81 13.21
CA LEU A 85 4.93 -7.98 12.42
C LEU A 85 3.51 -7.88 11.90
N MET A 86 3.32 -8.12 10.61
CA MET A 86 2.02 -8.36 10.00
C MET A 86 1.99 -9.78 9.45
N ARG A 87 0.91 -10.51 9.76
CA ARG A 87 0.64 -11.84 9.22
C ARG A 87 -0.84 -11.93 8.85
N GLY A 88 -1.13 -11.87 7.55
CA GLY A 88 -2.52 -11.78 7.09
C GLY A 88 -3.21 -10.53 7.66
N ASP A 89 -4.24 -10.74 8.48
CA ASP A 89 -5.06 -9.67 9.07
C ASP A 89 -4.55 -9.18 10.43
N ASP A 90 -3.63 -9.92 11.02
CA ASP A 90 -3.12 -9.64 12.35
C ASP A 90 -1.84 -8.83 12.27
N MET A 91 -1.72 -7.87 13.18
CA MET A 91 -0.53 -7.05 13.33
C MET A 91 -0.13 -6.92 14.79
N TRP A 92 1.17 -7.02 15.04
CA TRP A 92 1.77 -7.02 16.36
C TRP A 92 2.94 -6.06 16.43
N PHE A 93 3.08 -5.39 17.57
CA PHE A 93 4.24 -4.58 17.90
C PHE A 93 5.08 -5.27 18.97
N PHE A 94 6.36 -5.44 18.68
CA PHE A 94 7.34 -6.03 19.56
C PHE A 94 8.17 -4.93 20.21
N LEU A 95 8.24 -4.95 21.53
CA LEU A 95 9.04 -4.06 22.35
C LEU A 95 10.15 -4.87 23.03
N PRO A 96 11.41 -4.40 23.05
CA PRO A 96 12.53 -5.15 23.62
C PRO A 96 12.28 -5.65 25.05
N ALA A 97 11.72 -4.78 25.89
CA ALA A 97 11.49 -5.00 27.33
C ALA A 97 10.16 -5.71 27.66
N VAL A 98 9.34 -6.06 26.65
CA VAL A 98 8.02 -6.67 26.88
C VAL A 98 8.04 -8.11 26.39
N ALA A 99 7.62 -9.04 27.25
CA ALA A 99 7.63 -10.48 26.94
C ALA A 99 6.64 -10.87 25.85
N ARG A 100 5.47 -10.22 25.80
CA ARG A 100 4.41 -10.51 24.82
C ARG A 100 4.23 -9.36 23.84
N PRO A 101 4.05 -9.64 22.53
CA PRO A 101 3.75 -8.59 21.56
C PRO A 101 2.40 -7.94 21.84
N VAL A 102 2.32 -6.64 21.54
CA VAL A 102 1.07 -5.86 21.64
C VAL A 102 0.34 -5.92 20.32
N ARG A 103 -0.95 -6.30 20.33
CA ARG A 103 -1.77 -6.27 19.12
C ARG A 103 -2.07 -4.83 18.72
N ILE A 104 -1.88 -4.52 17.45
CA ILE A 104 -2.15 -3.20 16.85
C ILE A 104 -2.94 -3.39 15.55
N THR A 105 -3.31 -2.29 14.90
CA THR A 105 -4.05 -2.28 13.65
C THR A 105 -3.25 -1.59 12.54
N PRO A 106 -3.46 -1.97 11.26
CA PRO A 106 -2.76 -1.34 10.15
C PRO A 106 -3.01 0.16 10.01
N ILE A 107 -4.20 0.65 10.38
CA ILE A 107 -4.57 2.07 10.24
C ILE A 107 -3.90 2.99 11.27
N GLN A 108 -3.45 2.43 12.40
CA GLN A 108 -2.74 3.20 13.42
C GLN A 108 -1.47 3.84 12.84
N ARG A 109 -1.16 5.04 13.33
CA ARG A 109 -0.02 5.84 12.89
C ARG A 109 1.28 5.12 13.23
N LEU A 110 2.16 5.01 12.24
CA LEU A 110 3.55 4.59 12.41
C LEU A 110 4.42 5.79 12.75
N MET A 111 4.42 6.80 11.87
CA MET A 111 5.31 7.95 11.91
C MET A 111 4.74 9.06 11.02
N GLY A 112 4.70 10.30 11.50
CA GLY A 112 4.04 11.40 10.77
C GLY A 112 2.65 11.04 10.23
N ASN A 113 2.47 11.18 8.92
CA ASN A 113 1.21 10.85 8.22
C ASN A 113 1.12 9.37 7.77
N VAL A 114 2.16 8.57 8.01
CA VAL A 114 2.25 7.17 7.60
C VAL A 114 1.54 6.28 8.62
N SER A 115 0.65 5.42 8.15
CA SER A 115 0.03 4.35 8.95
C SER A 115 0.86 3.07 8.84
N ASN A 116 0.77 2.15 9.81
CA ASN A 116 1.53 0.89 9.80
C ASN A 116 1.32 0.10 8.49
N GLY A 117 0.09 0.09 8.00
CA GLY A 117 -0.31 -0.56 6.76
C GLY A 117 0.30 0.04 5.49
N ASP A 118 0.67 1.33 5.49
CA ASP A 118 1.26 1.99 4.31
C ASP A 118 2.66 1.42 3.99
N ILE A 119 3.35 0.90 5.01
CA ILE A 119 4.67 0.25 4.90
C ILE A 119 4.55 -1.27 4.81
N ALA A 120 3.61 -1.86 5.55
CA ALA A 120 3.44 -3.31 5.63
C ALA A 120 2.75 -3.94 4.41
N ARG A 121 1.89 -3.19 3.69
CA ARG A 121 1.08 -3.68 2.56
C ARG A 121 1.40 -2.91 1.28
N LEU A 122 2.27 -3.48 0.45
CA LEU A 122 2.65 -2.85 -0.84
C LEU A 122 1.76 -3.27 -2.02
N ARG A 123 1.26 -4.51 -2.02
CA ARG A 123 0.35 -5.04 -3.05
C ARG A 123 -1.09 -4.75 -2.70
N LEU A 124 -1.73 -3.86 -3.45
CA LEU A 124 -3.15 -3.55 -3.26
C LEU A 124 -4.05 -4.61 -3.87
N ALA A 125 -3.61 -5.32 -4.92
CA ALA A 125 -4.41 -6.36 -5.56
C ALA A 125 -4.76 -7.53 -4.63
N ASP A 126 -3.96 -7.77 -3.59
CA ASP A 126 -4.19 -8.82 -2.60
C ASP A 126 -5.35 -8.46 -1.64
N ASP A 127 -5.60 -7.17 -1.43
CA ASP A 127 -6.46 -6.67 -0.36
C ASP A 127 -7.74 -6.01 -0.86
N TYR A 128 -7.76 -5.58 -2.13
CA TYR A 128 -8.84 -4.76 -2.69
C TYR A 128 -9.44 -5.37 -3.95
N SER A 129 -10.73 -5.09 -4.13
CA SER A 129 -11.47 -5.31 -5.38
C SER A 129 -11.52 -3.98 -6.14
N PRO A 130 -10.89 -3.88 -7.33
CA PRO A 130 -10.93 -2.67 -8.13
C PRO A 130 -12.17 -2.59 -9.01
N THR A 131 -12.68 -1.37 -9.21
CA THR A 131 -13.62 -1.01 -10.28
C THR A 131 -13.14 0.25 -10.99
N ILE A 132 -13.27 0.32 -12.31
CA ILE A 132 -12.97 1.56 -13.06
C ILE A 132 -14.07 2.58 -12.78
N GLU A 133 -13.71 3.69 -12.14
CA GLU A 133 -14.62 4.81 -11.85
C GLU A 133 -14.63 5.84 -12.98
N GLY A 134 -13.52 5.96 -13.72
CA GLY A 134 -13.43 6.84 -14.86
C GLY A 134 -12.00 7.06 -15.37
N ALA A 135 -11.81 8.14 -16.11
CA ALA A 135 -10.52 8.61 -16.58
C ALA A 135 -10.40 10.11 -16.39
N ALA A 136 -9.17 10.61 -16.26
CA ALA A 136 -8.87 12.03 -16.12
C ALA A 136 -7.52 12.37 -16.74
N ASP A 137 -7.25 13.67 -16.86
CA ASP A 137 -5.89 14.19 -17.04
C ASP A 137 -5.33 14.60 -15.68
N ALA A 138 -4.17 14.08 -15.31
CA ALA A 138 -3.45 14.41 -14.09
C ALA A 138 -2.06 14.94 -14.47
N ASP A 139 -1.87 16.25 -14.38
CA ASP A 139 -0.63 16.94 -14.72
C ASP A 139 -0.10 16.59 -16.14
N GLY A 140 -1.01 16.56 -17.13
CA GLY A 140 -0.69 16.23 -18.52
C GLY A 140 -0.55 14.74 -18.81
N GLN A 141 -0.91 13.87 -17.86
CA GLN A 141 -0.89 12.43 -18.01
C GLN A 141 -2.31 11.87 -17.98
N GLN A 142 -2.68 11.11 -19.01
CA GLN A 142 -3.96 10.41 -19.03
C GLN A 142 -3.93 9.26 -18.00
N VAL A 143 -4.89 9.28 -17.08
CA VAL A 143 -5.02 8.31 -16.00
C VAL A 143 -6.38 7.62 -16.04
N THR A 144 -6.39 6.35 -15.65
CA THR A 144 -7.58 5.61 -15.25
C THR A 144 -7.72 5.72 -13.73
N ILE A 145 -8.93 6.00 -13.27
CA ILE A 145 -9.27 6.09 -11.85
C ILE A 145 -9.90 4.77 -11.43
N LEU A 146 -9.28 4.11 -10.46
CA LEU A 146 -9.80 2.89 -9.84
C LEU A 146 -10.40 3.22 -8.47
N ASP A 147 -11.65 2.81 -8.24
CA ASP A 147 -12.22 2.71 -6.90
C ASP A 147 -11.86 1.34 -6.31
N LEU A 148 -11.05 1.34 -5.27
CA LEU A 148 -10.57 0.12 -4.61
C LEU A 148 -11.37 -0.12 -3.34
N ARG A 149 -12.11 -1.23 -3.27
CA ARG A 149 -12.88 -1.62 -2.08
C ARG A 149 -12.21 -2.76 -1.35
N ALA A 150 -12.02 -2.62 -0.05
CA ALA A 150 -11.39 -3.66 0.76
C ALA A 150 -12.19 -4.97 0.70
N ARG A 151 -11.51 -6.09 0.48
CA ARG A 151 -12.10 -7.44 0.54
C ARG A 151 -12.32 -7.90 1.98
N ARG A 152 -11.61 -7.29 2.94
CA ARG A 152 -11.55 -7.68 4.34
C ARG A 152 -11.71 -6.47 5.25
N LYS A 153 -12.36 -6.68 6.40
CA LYS A 153 -12.51 -5.64 7.44
C LYS A 153 -11.17 -5.20 8.03
N GLY A 154 -10.16 -6.07 8.04
CA GLY A 154 -8.83 -5.80 8.55
C GLY A 154 -7.90 -5.03 7.59
N ALA A 155 -8.35 -4.67 6.38
CA ALA A 155 -7.56 -3.84 5.48
C ALA A 155 -7.30 -2.44 6.09
N THR A 156 -6.17 -1.83 5.74
CA THR A 156 -5.77 -0.52 6.27
C THR A 156 -6.84 0.55 6.03
N TYR A 157 -7.37 0.61 4.81
CA TYR A 157 -8.46 1.51 4.44
C TYR A 157 -9.59 0.69 3.83
N GLN A 158 -10.83 1.16 3.99
CA GLN A 158 -11.98 0.47 3.40
C GLN A 158 -12.23 0.90 1.94
N ARG A 159 -11.71 2.06 1.55
CA ARG A 159 -11.77 2.60 0.19
C ARG A 159 -10.48 3.34 -0.14
N VAL A 160 -9.96 3.14 -1.35
CA VAL A 160 -8.85 3.91 -1.92
C VAL A 160 -9.21 4.33 -3.34
N GLY A 161 -9.10 5.61 -3.65
CA GLY A 161 -9.14 6.12 -5.02
C GLY A 161 -7.73 6.05 -5.59
N TYR A 162 -7.54 5.37 -6.72
CA TYR A 162 -6.21 5.05 -7.23
C TYR A 162 -6.04 5.44 -8.69
N PHE A 163 -5.10 6.33 -8.93
CA PHE A 163 -4.91 6.98 -10.23
C PHE A 163 -3.72 6.33 -10.92
N VAL A 164 -4.01 5.63 -12.01
CA VAL A 164 -3.03 4.81 -12.73
C VAL A 164 -2.90 5.32 -14.15
N ARG A 165 -1.68 5.64 -14.58
CA ARG A 165 -1.40 6.13 -15.92
C ARG A 165 -1.76 5.07 -16.98
N GLN A 166 -2.44 5.52 -18.03
CA GLN A 166 -2.95 4.63 -19.08
C GLN A 166 -1.85 4.01 -19.94
N SER A 167 -0.75 4.72 -20.18
CA SER A 167 0.30 4.26 -21.11
C SER A 167 1.04 3.01 -20.63
N ASP A 168 1.28 2.87 -19.33
CA ASP A 168 2.14 1.83 -18.77
C ASP A 168 1.65 1.25 -17.44
N GLY A 169 0.54 1.75 -16.90
CA GLY A 169 0.03 1.30 -15.61
C GLY A 169 0.78 1.86 -14.40
N LEU A 170 1.60 2.92 -14.56
CA LEU A 170 2.30 3.53 -13.43
C LEU A 170 1.30 4.22 -12.48
N PRO A 171 1.28 3.91 -11.18
CA PRO A 171 0.45 4.66 -10.25
C PRO A 171 1.06 6.03 -9.97
N LEU A 172 0.22 7.07 -10.03
CA LEU A 172 0.64 8.46 -9.83
C LEU A 172 0.19 8.99 -8.47
N THR A 173 -1.06 8.71 -8.11
CA THR A 173 -1.70 9.21 -6.89
C THR A 173 -2.60 8.17 -6.26
N ALA A 174 -2.69 8.18 -4.92
CA ALA A 174 -3.71 7.48 -4.16
C ALA A 174 -4.42 8.44 -3.21
N GLU A 175 -5.73 8.27 -3.06
CA GLU A 175 -6.58 8.97 -2.09
C GLU A 175 -7.14 7.95 -1.11
N TYR A 176 -6.91 8.17 0.19
CA TYR A 176 -7.33 7.25 1.23
C TYR A 176 -8.53 7.81 1.97
N PHE A 177 -9.54 6.96 2.20
CA PHE A 177 -10.81 7.38 2.77
C PHE A 177 -11.07 6.72 4.14
N LEU A 178 -11.68 7.49 5.04
CA LEU A 178 -12.31 6.96 6.24
C LEU A 178 -13.54 6.13 5.88
N THR A 179 -14.02 5.34 6.84
CA THR A 179 -15.28 4.59 6.73
C THR A 179 -16.50 5.48 6.46
N SER A 180 -16.44 6.74 6.88
CA SER A 180 -17.45 7.77 6.59
C SER A 180 -17.44 8.28 5.15
N GLY A 181 -16.45 7.86 4.33
CA GLY A 181 -16.26 8.34 2.96
C GLY A 181 -15.49 9.65 2.84
N LYS A 182 -15.04 10.25 3.96
CA LYS A 182 -14.19 11.45 3.92
C LYS A 182 -12.74 11.09 3.58
N PRO A 183 -12.07 11.82 2.68
CA PRO A 183 -10.64 11.63 2.44
C PRO A 183 -9.85 12.03 3.70
N ILE A 184 -8.83 11.25 4.04
CA ILE A 184 -7.95 11.49 5.21
C ILE A 184 -6.53 11.87 4.82
N LYS A 185 -6.01 11.29 3.74
CA LYS A 185 -4.69 11.62 3.20
C LYS A 185 -4.59 11.29 1.72
N THR A 186 -3.64 11.93 1.07
CA THR A 186 -3.24 11.62 -0.30
C THR A 186 -1.81 11.10 -0.30
N ALA A 187 -1.49 10.22 -1.25
CA ALA A 187 -0.11 9.82 -1.54
C ALA A 187 0.20 10.12 -3.00
N ARG A 188 1.35 10.76 -3.25
CA ARG A 188 1.92 10.94 -4.59
C ARG A 188 3.11 10.04 -4.75
N PHE A 189 3.15 9.29 -5.84
CA PHE A 189 4.24 8.38 -6.16
C PHE A 189 5.19 9.03 -7.17
N GLY A 190 6.50 8.83 -6.97
CA GLY A 190 7.49 9.39 -7.88
C GLY A 190 8.83 8.68 -7.84
N ASN A 191 9.78 9.24 -8.60
CA ASN A 191 11.18 8.80 -8.68
C ASN A 191 11.30 7.31 -9.07
N LEU A 192 11.09 7.04 -10.35
CA LEU A 192 11.17 5.70 -10.92
C LEU A 192 12.64 5.33 -11.16
N ARG A 193 13.08 4.19 -10.61
CA ARG A 193 14.47 3.70 -10.72
C ARG A 193 14.51 2.21 -11.00
N ASP A 194 15.56 1.73 -11.65
CA ASP A 194 15.85 0.29 -11.69
C ASP A 194 16.30 -0.16 -10.30
N MET A 195 15.58 -1.12 -9.73
CA MET A 195 15.88 -1.72 -8.43
C MET A 195 15.79 -3.24 -8.58
N GLY A 196 16.94 -3.89 -8.81
CA GLY A 196 17.01 -5.33 -9.03
C GLY A 196 16.44 -5.78 -10.38
N GLY A 197 16.60 -4.96 -11.44
CA GLY A 197 16.09 -5.28 -12.77
C GLY A 197 14.59 -5.01 -12.96
N LYS A 198 13.96 -4.30 -12.02
CA LYS A 198 12.56 -3.85 -12.11
C LYS A 198 12.46 -2.35 -11.90
N SER A 199 11.65 -1.72 -12.74
CA SER A 199 11.29 -0.32 -12.60
C SER A 199 10.43 -0.11 -11.35
N THR A 200 10.97 0.59 -10.36
CA THR A 200 10.39 0.71 -9.02
C THR A 200 10.25 2.16 -8.61
N LEU A 201 9.08 2.51 -8.07
CA LEU A 201 8.83 3.82 -7.46
C LEU A 201 9.57 3.91 -6.13
N THR A 202 10.47 4.89 -6.02
CA THR A 202 11.36 5.02 -4.84
C THR A 202 10.99 6.18 -3.93
N THR A 203 9.96 6.97 -4.28
CA THR A 203 9.49 8.07 -3.43
C THR A 203 7.97 8.05 -3.32
N ILE A 204 7.47 8.17 -2.10
CA ILE A 204 6.05 8.37 -1.79
C ILE A 204 5.94 9.60 -0.90
N ILE A 205 5.15 10.59 -1.30
CA ILE A 205 4.86 11.78 -0.49
C ILE A 205 3.43 11.66 0.01
N ILE A 206 3.26 11.59 1.33
CA ILE A 206 1.96 11.50 2.00
C ILE A 206 1.61 12.83 2.64
N GLN A 207 0.45 13.37 2.28
CA GLN A 207 -0.06 14.63 2.81
C GLN A 207 -1.39 14.39 3.55
N ASP A 208 -1.50 14.95 4.76
CA ASP A 208 -2.73 14.96 5.54
C ASP A 208 -3.71 15.98 4.93
N VAL A 209 -4.97 15.59 4.73
CA VAL A 209 -6.00 16.47 4.15
C VAL A 209 -6.39 17.60 5.12
N ALA A 210 -6.43 17.32 6.42
CA ALA A 210 -6.77 18.30 7.45
C ALA A 210 -5.58 19.21 7.80
N HIS A 211 -4.34 18.74 7.60
CA HIS A 211 -3.12 19.51 7.86
C HIS A 211 -2.16 19.49 6.65
N PRO A 212 -2.46 20.25 5.57
CA PRO A 212 -1.67 20.23 4.33
C PRO A 212 -0.19 20.60 4.49
N ALA A 213 0.16 21.37 5.52
CA ALA A 213 1.55 21.71 5.84
C ALA A 213 2.35 20.51 6.38
N SER A 214 1.68 19.50 6.96
CA SER A 214 2.29 18.25 7.40
C SER A 214 2.45 17.32 6.20
N THR A 215 3.70 17.08 5.80
CA THR A 215 4.04 16.18 4.70
C THR A 215 5.03 15.14 5.18
N THR A 216 4.78 13.87 4.84
CA THR A 216 5.70 12.78 5.19
C THR A 216 6.18 12.10 3.92
N THR A 217 7.49 12.11 3.70
CA THR A 217 8.12 11.46 2.55
C THR A 217 8.69 10.12 2.97
N ILE A 218 8.37 9.07 2.21
CA ILE A 218 8.99 7.75 2.28
C ILE A 218 9.94 7.64 1.10
N GLU A 219 11.22 7.37 1.38
CA GLU A 219 12.26 7.15 0.38
C GLU A 219 12.74 5.71 0.46
N LEU A 220 12.69 4.99 -0.66
CA LEU A 220 13.23 3.64 -0.80
C LEU A 220 14.74 3.75 -1.03
N ILE A 221 15.54 3.33 -0.04
CA ILE A 221 17.01 3.42 -0.08
C ILE A 221 17.61 2.25 -0.86
N SER A 222 17.10 1.04 -0.62
CA SER A 222 17.61 -0.17 -1.24
C SER A 222 16.51 -1.22 -1.31
N LEU A 223 16.50 -2.03 -2.36
CA LEU A 223 15.63 -3.18 -2.51
C LEU A 223 16.48 -4.41 -2.87
N SER A 224 16.32 -5.49 -2.10
CA SER A 224 17.05 -6.74 -2.26
C SER A 224 16.06 -7.91 -2.37
N PRO A 225 15.79 -8.42 -3.59
CA PRO A 225 14.97 -9.61 -3.78
C PRO A 225 15.68 -10.82 -3.20
N ARG A 226 14.98 -11.60 -2.37
CA ARG A 226 15.52 -12.83 -1.78
C ARG A 226 14.40 -13.66 -1.18
N GLU A 227 14.62 -14.96 -1.10
CA GLU A 227 13.77 -15.85 -0.32
C GLU A 227 13.84 -15.51 1.17
N LEU A 228 12.68 -15.56 1.83
CA LEU A 228 12.56 -15.32 3.27
C LEU A 228 11.94 -16.54 3.94
N ALA A 229 12.57 -17.00 5.01
CA ALA A 229 12.07 -18.13 5.79
C ALA A 229 10.77 -17.75 6.52
N ASP A 230 9.76 -18.63 6.52
CA ASP A 230 8.46 -18.34 7.13
C ASP A 230 8.54 -18.06 8.63
N LYS A 231 9.53 -18.66 9.31
CA LYS A 231 9.82 -18.41 10.74
C LYS A 231 10.10 -16.94 11.05
N LEU A 232 10.57 -16.16 10.07
CA LEU A 232 10.77 -14.70 10.20
C LEU A 232 9.47 -13.97 10.53
N PHE A 233 8.33 -14.52 10.10
CA PHE A 233 7.00 -13.94 10.26
C PHE A 233 6.18 -14.62 11.37
N SER A 234 6.86 -15.24 12.33
CA SER A 234 6.23 -15.85 13.50
C SER A 234 5.97 -14.81 14.58
N PRO A 235 4.76 -14.77 15.18
CA PRO A 235 4.48 -13.90 16.32
C PRO A 235 5.12 -14.41 17.62
N ILE A 236 5.69 -15.62 17.60
CA ILE A 236 6.46 -16.17 18.72
C ILE A 236 7.89 -15.67 18.59
N ARG A 237 8.37 -14.99 19.64
CA ARG A 237 9.75 -14.56 19.78
C ARG A 237 10.64 -15.81 19.66
N SER A 238 11.46 -15.89 18.61
CA SER A 238 12.41 -16.99 18.43
C SER A 238 13.59 -16.73 19.36
N ASP A 239 13.36 -16.96 20.65
CA ASP A 239 14.38 -16.86 21.69
C ASP A 239 14.87 -18.29 21.90
N GLY A 240 16.00 -18.56 21.26
CA GLY A 240 16.78 -19.78 21.25
C GLY A 240 17.97 -19.55 20.34
#